data_AF-A0A4Y2ABG2-F1
#
_entry.id   AF-A0A4Y2ABG2-F1
#
_cell.length_a   1.000
_cell.length_b   1.000
_cell.length_c   1.000
_cell.angle_alpha   90.00
_cell.angle_beta   90.00
_cell.angle_gamma   90.00
#
_symmetry.space_group_name_H-M   'P 1'
#
loop_
_entity.id
_entity.type
_entity.pdbx_description
1 polymer ?
#
loop_
_entity_poly.entity_id
_entity_poly.type
_entity_poly.pdbx_seq_one_letter_code
_entity_poly.pdbx_strand_id
1 'polypeptide(L)'
;MEPLKTKKKVLKIALTRLRDKVASAIKDADSIALRLFESKTSDLFNDFKLLFDSIFVTCKPEELDDFIKEKETIDDSIDELRLNVNRKMNKTDPEHSISSVSSCNASVLSEVKLPTLSVPTFNGKIENWIMFKDMFVASVIENKSISNSMKLQYLKASCRDEAL
;
A
#
# COMPACT_ATOMS: atom_id res chain seq x y z
N MET A 1 8.10 -31.78 6.53
CA MET A 1 8.93 -30.91 5.65
C MET A 1 8.54 -31.00 4.18
N GLU A 2 8.35 -32.20 3.61
CA GLU A 2 7.90 -32.40 2.22
C GLU A 2 6.68 -31.57 1.77
N PRO A 3 5.54 -31.52 2.50
CA PRO A 3 4.39 -30.72 2.06
C PRO A 3 4.67 -29.21 2.01
N LEU A 4 5.55 -28.70 2.88
CA LEU A 4 5.97 -27.30 2.87
C LEU A 4 6.89 -26.99 1.68
N LYS A 5 7.78 -27.93 1.32
CA LYS A 5 8.62 -27.83 0.12
C LYS A 5 7.78 -27.83 -1.16
N THR A 6 6.74 -28.66 -1.22
CA THR A 6 5.77 -28.67 -2.33
C THR A 6 5.00 -27.35 -2.40
N LYS A 7 4.47 -26.85 -1.28
CA LYS A 7 3.79 -25.55 -1.22
C LYS A 7 4.71 -24.40 -1.67
N LYS A 8 5.99 -24.41 -1.24
CA LYS A 8 7.01 -23.46 -1.69
C LYS A 8 7.16 -23.45 -3.21
N LYS A 9 7.30 -24.63 -3.82
CA LYS A 9 7.43 -24.76 -5.28
C LYS A 9 6.21 -24.19 -6.01
N VAL A 10 5.01 -24.47 -5.51
CA VAL A 10 3.76 -23.94 -6.09
C VAL A 10 3.74 -22.41 -6.02
N LEU A 11 4.06 -21.82 -4.86
CA LEU A 11 4.09 -20.36 -4.71
C LEU A 11 5.15 -19.69 -5.59
N LYS A 12 6.36 -20.29 -5.73
CA LYS A 12 7.40 -19.79 -6.66
C LYS A 12 6.91 -19.77 -8.10
N ILE A 13 6.22 -20.83 -8.55
CA ILE A 13 5.62 -20.87 -9.89
C ILE A 13 4.52 -19.81 -10.04
N ALA A 14 3.70 -19.61 -9.00
CA ALA A 14 2.66 -18.57 -9.01
C ALA A 14 3.28 -17.17 -9.12
N LEU A 15 4.39 -16.91 -8.41
CA LEU A 15 5.16 -15.67 -8.50
C LEU A 15 5.68 -15.42 -9.91
N THR A 16 6.33 -16.41 -10.52
CA THR A 16 6.83 -16.29 -11.90
C THR A 16 5.69 -15.99 -12.87
N ARG A 17 4.58 -16.73 -12.78
CA ARG A 17 3.40 -16.52 -13.64
C ARG A 17 2.78 -15.13 -13.47
N LEU A 18 2.70 -14.64 -12.23
CA LEU A 18 2.17 -13.31 -11.95
C LEU A 18 3.11 -12.24 -12.50
N ARG A 19 4.43 -12.40 -12.33
CA ARG A 19 5.45 -11.52 -12.90
C ARG A 19 5.31 -11.42 -14.42
N ASP A 20 5.23 -12.55 -15.12
CA ASP A 20 5.10 -12.58 -16.58
C ASP A 20 3.79 -11.94 -17.06
N LYS A 21 2.70 -12.21 -16.34
CA LYS A 21 1.39 -11.60 -16.62
C LYS A 21 1.41 -10.09 -16.43
N VAL A 22 2.03 -9.59 -15.37
CA VAL A 22 2.17 -8.16 -15.14
C VAL A 22 3.07 -7.56 -16.22
N ALA A 23 4.24 -8.15 -16.49
CA ALA A 23 5.16 -7.64 -17.50
C ALA A 23 4.52 -7.50 -18.89
N SER A 24 3.67 -8.45 -19.29
CA SER A 24 2.96 -8.42 -20.56
C SER A 24 1.79 -7.44 -20.59
N ALA A 25 1.02 -7.32 -19.49
CA ALA A 25 -0.21 -6.52 -19.48
C ALA A 25 -0.03 -5.07 -18.98
N ILE A 26 1.06 -4.75 -18.29
CA ILE A 26 1.18 -3.48 -17.56
C ILE A 26 1.23 -2.23 -18.45
N LYS A 27 1.62 -2.35 -19.72
CA LYS A 27 1.68 -1.21 -20.65
C LYS A 27 0.29 -0.64 -20.92
N ASP A 28 -0.69 -1.51 -21.10
CA ASP A 28 -2.07 -1.17 -21.51
C ASP A 28 -3.08 -1.36 -20.35
N ALA A 29 -2.61 -1.65 -19.14
CA ALA A 29 -3.45 -1.86 -17.97
C ALA A 29 -4.13 -0.56 -17.52
N ASP A 30 -5.44 -0.62 -17.29
CA ASP A 30 -6.24 0.42 -16.65
C ASP A 30 -6.10 0.38 -15.11
N SER A 31 -6.69 1.35 -14.40
CA SER A 31 -6.55 1.41 -12.93
C SER A 31 -7.19 0.22 -12.20
N ILE A 32 -8.19 -0.43 -12.81
CA ILE A 32 -8.85 -1.63 -12.27
C ILE A 32 -7.90 -2.83 -12.36
N ALA A 33 -7.29 -3.04 -13.53
CA ALA A 33 -6.31 -4.10 -13.75
C ALA A 33 -5.07 -3.91 -12.87
N LEU A 34 -4.61 -2.66 -12.69
CA LEU A 34 -3.48 -2.35 -11.81
C LEU A 34 -3.80 -2.67 -10.34
N ARG A 35 -4.98 -2.29 -9.84
CA ARG A 35 -5.43 -2.64 -8.48
C ARG A 35 -5.59 -4.15 -8.30
N LEU A 36 -6.05 -4.86 -9.34
CA LEU A 36 -6.12 -6.31 -9.31
C LEU A 36 -4.73 -6.96 -9.23
N PHE A 37 -3.74 -6.43 -9.96
CA PHE A 37 -2.36 -6.91 -9.88
C PHE A 37 -1.73 -6.61 -8.52
N GLU A 38 -1.99 -5.44 -7.95
CA GLU A 38 -1.58 -5.08 -6.59
C GLU A 38 -2.16 -6.07 -5.57
N SER A 39 -3.48 -6.29 -5.59
CA SER A 39 -4.16 -7.24 -4.70
C SER A 39 -3.56 -8.64 -4.82
N LYS A 40 -3.41 -9.16 -6.04
CA LYS A 40 -2.83 -10.50 -6.26
C LYS A 40 -1.38 -10.61 -5.78
N THR A 41 -0.60 -9.54 -5.92
CA THR A 41 0.78 -9.50 -5.42
C THR A 41 0.80 -9.49 -3.89
N SER A 42 -0.15 -8.78 -3.27
CA SER A 42 -0.33 -8.77 -1.81
C SER A 42 -0.74 -10.15 -1.27
N ASP A 43 -1.72 -10.80 -1.90
CA ASP A 43 -2.18 -12.14 -1.52
C ASP A 43 -1.03 -13.15 -1.59
N LEU A 44 -0.26 -13.13 -2.69
CA LEU A 44 0.86 -14.02 -2.87
C LEU A 44 1.99 -13.77 -1.84
N PHE A 45 2.23 -12.51 -1.48
CA PHE A 45 3.16 -12.16 -0.41
C PHE A 45 2.72 -12.73 0.94
N ASN A 46 1.43 -12.61 1.27
CA ASN A 46 0.89 -13.18 2.50
C ASN A 46 1.02 -14.71 2.53
N ASP A 47 0.78 -15.38 1.40
CA ASP A 47 0.96 -16.83 1.28
C ASP A 47 2.42 -17.25 1.51
N PHE A 48 3.39 -16.49 0.96
CA PHE A 48 4.81 -16.71 1.21
C PHE A 48 5.17 -16.45 2.66
N LYS A 49 4.67 -15.37 3.26
CA LYS A 49 4.90 -15.06 4.68
C LYS A 49 4.44 -16.21 5.57
N LEU A 50 3.20 -16.67 5.42
CA LEU A 50 2.67 -17.80 6.19
C LEU A 50 3.47 -19.08 5.96
N LEU A 51 3.92 -19.33 4.72
CA LEU A 51 4.78 -20.46 4.42
C LEU A 51 6.13 -20.34 5.14
N PHE A 52 6.79 -19.19 5.04
CA PHE A 52 8.09 -18.97 5.67
C PHE A 52 8.01 -19.04 7.19
N ASP A 53 6.97 -18.50 7.81
CA ASP A 53 6.73 -18.65 9.24
C ASP A 53 6.60 -20.14 9.63
N SER A 54 5.88 -20.93 8.82
CA SER A 54 5.74 -22.38 9.07
C SER A 54 7.04 -23.17 8.86
N ILE A 55 7.87 -22.76 7.90
CA ILE A 55 9.17 -23.39 7.65
C ILE A 55 10.14 -23.00 8.75
N PHE A 56 10.20 -21.73 9.16
CA PHE A 56 11.09 -21.24 10.21
C PHE A 56 10.94 -22.01 11.51
N VAL A 57 9.70 -22.30 11.93
CA VAL A 57 9.39 -23.09 13.14
C VAL A 57 9.89 -24.54 13.03
N THR A 58 9.99 -25.09 11.82
CA THR A 58 10.32 -26.50 11.58
C THR A 58 11.71 -26.72 10.96
N CYS A 59 12.46 -25.64 10.72
CA CYS A 59 13.74 -25.67 10.04
C CYS A 59 14.87 -26.06 11.00
N LYS A 60 15.84 -26.81 10.49
CA LYS A 60 17.05 -27.14 11.25
C LYS A 60 18.04 -25.98 11.18
N PRO A 61 18.89 -25.76 12.20
CA PRO A 61 19.88 -24.68 12.20
C PRO A 61 20.84 -24.72 11.01
N GLU A 62 21.16 -25.93 10.52
CA GLU A 62 22.07 -26.16 9.39
C GLU A 62 21.52 -25.65 8.05
N GLU A 63 20.19 -25.58 7.90
CA GLU A 63 19.52 -25.16 6.66
C GLU A 63 19.06 -23.68 6.71
N LEU A 64 19.33 -22.98 7.82
CA LEU A 64 18.79 -21.66 8.09
C LEU A 64 19.36 -20.58 7.15
N ASP A 65 20.66 -20.62 6.85
CA ASP A 65 21.32 -19.63 6.00
C ASP A 65 20.82 -19.70 4.55
N ASP A 66 20.73 -20.92 4.00
CA ASP A 66 20.16 -21.17 2.67
C ASP A 66 18.69 -20.74 2.60
N PHE A 67 17.94 -20.97 3.67
CA PHE A 67 16.55 -20.55 3.78
C PHE A 67 16.40 -19.02 3.80
N ILE A 68 17.24 -18.32 4.56
CA ILE A 68 17.24 -16.85 4.62
C ILE A 68 17.55 -16.27 3.25
N LYS A 69 18.61 -16.74 2.56
CA LYS A 69 18.96 -16.29 1.22
C LYS A 69 17.84 -16.49 0.21
N GLU A 70 17.16 -17.65 0.27
CA GLU A 70 16.03 -17.91 -0.62
C GLU A 70 14.83 -17.01 -0.31
N LYS A 71 14.57 -16.74 0.98
CA LYS A 71 13.53 -15.80 1.41
C LYS A 71 13.82 -14.40 0.87
N GLU A 72 15.04 -13.89 1.02
CA GLU A 72 15.44 -12.59 0.51
C GLU A 72 15.25 -12.49 -1.01
N THR A 73 15.66 -13.52 -1.76
CA THR A 73 15.48 -13.56 -3.22
C THR A 73 14.00 -13.49 -3.64
N ILE A 74 13.12 -14.14 -2.86
CA ILE A 74 11.66 -14.13 -3.11
C ILE A 74 11.06 -12.77 -2.73
N ASP A 75 11.46 -12.20 -1.61
CA ASP A 75 11.01 -10.88 -1.16
C ASP A 75 11.41 -9.79 -2.17
N ASP A 76 12.67 -9.78 -2.63
CA ASP A 76 13.16 -8.86 -3.67
C ASP A 76 12.34 -8.97 -4.96
N SER A 77 12.00 -10.19 -5.37
CA SER A 77 11.20 -10.45 -6.57
C SER A 77 9.76 -9.93 -6.43
N ILE A 78 9.17 -10.03 -5.23
CA ILE A 78 7.83 -9.49 -4.94
C ILE A 78 7.87 -7.96 -4.89
N ASP A 79 8.89 -7.37 -4.30
CA ASP A 79 9.04 -5.93 -4.21
C ASP A 79 9.27 -5.29 -5.58
N GLU A 80 10.09 -5.91 -6.44
CA GLU A 80 10.24 -5.48 -7.84
C GLU A 80 8.88 -5.47 -8.57
N LEU A 81 8.07 -6.52 -8.36
CA LEU A 81 6.75 -6.64 -8.95
C LEU A 81 5.79 -5.55 -8.44
N ARG A 82 5.76 -5.31 -7.12
CA ARG A 82 4.96 -4.23 -6.51
C ARG A 82 5.37 -2.86 -7.01
N LEU A 83 6.66 -2.58 -7.08
CA LEU A 83 7.20 -1.31 -7.58
C LEU A 83 6.79 -1.09 -9.04
N ASN A 84 6.81 -2.13 -9.86
CA ASN A 84 6.40 -2.03 -11.25
C ASN A 84 4.91 -1.64 -11.38
N VAL A 85 4.03 -2.32 -10.64
CA VAL A 85 2.58 -2.02 -10.60
C VAL A 85 2.31 -0.60 -10.08
N ASN A 86 2.91 -0.22 -8.94
CA ASN A 86 2.71 1.09 -8.33
C ASN A 86 3.22 2.23 -9.21
N ARG A 87 4.37 2.05 -9.88
CA ARG A 87 4.91 3.05 -10.82
C ARG A 87 3.93 3.31 -11.98
N LYS A 88 3.24 2.28 -12.48
CA LYS A 88 2.24 2.46 -13.52
C LYS A 88 0.98 3.12 -12.95
N MET A 89 0.53 2.73 -11.76
CA MET A 89 -0.65 3.32 -11.11
C MET A 89 -0.50 4.83 -10.90
N ASN A 90 0.67 5.29 -10.43
CA ASN A 90 0.97 6.72 -10.27
C ASN A 90 1.07 7.50 -11.59
N LYS A 91 1.30 6.82 -12.73
CA LYS A 91 1.30 7.46 -14.06
C LYS A 91 -0.11 7.55 -14.66
N THR A 92 -1.02 6.66 -14.24
CA THR A 92 -2.39 6.59 -14.75
C THR A 92 -3.33 7.55 -14.01
N ASP A 93 -2.95 8.04 -12.82
CA ASP A 93 -3.58 9.20 -12.17
C ASP A 93 -2.94 10.52 -12.66
N PRO A 94 -3.60 11.30 -13.55
CA PRO A 94 -3.09 12.58 -14.02
C PRO A 94 -3.50 13.75 -13.11
N GLU A 95 -3.89 13.52 -11.85
CA GLU A 95 -4.19 14.58 -10.89
C GLU A 95 -2.96 14.91 -10.01
N HIS A 96 -1.88 15.29 -10.67
CA HIS A 96 -0.91 16.33 -10.28
C HIS A 96 0.39 16.17 -11.09
N SER A 97 0.28 16.33 -12.40
CA SER A 97 1.40 16.86 -13.16
C SER A 97 1.58 18.33 -12.76
N ILE A 98 2.35 18.58 -11.70
CA ILE A 98 3.05 19.85 -11.55
C ILE A 98 4.08 19.92 -12.68
N SER A 99 3.59 20.36 -13.84
CA SER A 99 4.39 20.86 -14.93
C SER A 99 5.31 21.93 -14.36
N SER A 100 6.61 21.66 -14.38
CA SER A 100 7.67 22.63 -14.17
C SER A 100 7.59 23.67 -15.29
N VAL A 101 6.81 24.72 -15.07
CA VAL A 101 6.87 25.96 -15.83
C VAL A 101 7.54 27.00 -14.93
N SER A 102 8.76 27.35 -15.29
CA SER A 102 9.34 28.63 -14.92
C SER A 102 8.41 29.75 -15.36
N SER A 103 7.77 30.43 -14.41
CA SER A 103 7.70 31.88 -14.39
C SER A 103 7.13 32.31 -13.05
N CYS A 104 7.83 33.22 -12.40
CA CYS A 104 7.27 34.10 -11.40
C CYS A 104 5.89 34.61 -11.86
N ASN A 105 4.90 34.52 -10.97
CA ASN A 105 4.06 35.64 -10.54
C ASN A 105 3.22 35.21 -9.35
N ALA A 106 3.32 36.01 -8.29
CA ALA A 106 2.47 35.92 -7.12
C ALA A 106 1.00 36.14 -7.50
N SER A 107 0.11 35.69 -6.60
CA SER A 107 -1.34 35.91 -6.58
C SER A 107 -2.14 34.90 -7.40
N VAL A 108 -2.61 33.83 -6.74
CA VAL A 108 -4.02 33.60 -6.39
C VAL A 108 -4.02 32.45 -5.39
N LEU A 109 -4.07 32.79 -4.09
CA LEU A 109 -4.58 31.85 -3.08
C LEU A 109 -6.05 31.66 -3.41
N SER A 110 -6.37 30.56 -4.11
CA SER A 110 -7.75 30.09 -4.18
C SER A 110 -8.17 29.73 -2.77
N GLU A 111 -8.89 30.66 -2.15
CA GLU A 111 -9.67 30.48 -0.94
C GLU A 111 -10.71 29.40 -1.24
N VAL A 112 -10.29 28.13 -1.14
CA VAL A 112 -11.19 26.99 -1.13
C VAL A 112 -11.99 27.11 0.17
N LYS A 113 -13.15 27.75 0.08
CA LYS A 113 -14.22 27.61 1.06
C LYS A 113 -14.63 26.14 1.05
N LEU A 114 -13.96 25.38 1.92
CA LEU A 114 -14.34 24.01 2.25
C LEU A 114 -15.80 24.03 2.71
N PRO A 115 -16.65 23.09 2.26
CA PRO A 115 -17.83 22.75 3.02
C PRO A 115 -17.35 22.51 4.44
N THR A 116 -17.98 23.12 5.43
CA THR A 116 -17.77 22.86 6.85
C THR A 116 -18.18 21.41 7.14
N LEU A 117 -17.36 20.47 6.69
CA LEU A 117 -17.41 19.09 7.11
C LEU A 117 -16.88 19.14 8.54
N SER A 118 -17.78 18.97 9.50
CA SER A 118 -17.44 18.92 10.92
C SER A 118 -16.44 17.79 11.14
N VAL A 119 -15.15 18.11 11.11
CA VAL A 119 -14.09 17.11 11.27
C VAL A 119 -14.27 16.50 12.67
N PRO A 120 -14.38 15.16 12.78
CA PRO A 120 -14.41 14.48 14.07
C PRO A 120 -13.26 14.98 14.95
N THR A 121 -13.54 15.31 16.20
CA THR A 121 -12.50 15.66 17.17
C THR A 121 -12.24 14.46 18.06
N PHE A 122 -10.96 14.07 18.21
CA PHE A 122 -10.55 13.03 19.15
C PHE A 122 -9.93 13.68 20.39
N ASN A 123 -10.51 13.39 21.56
CA ASN A 123 -10.13 13.98 22.84
C ASN A 123 -9.23 13.06 23.70
N GLY A 124 -8.65 12.01 23.12
CA GLY A 124 -7.75 11.08 23.81
C GLY A 124 -8.45 9.94 24.55
N LYS A 125 -9.77 9.98 24.70
CA LYS A 125 -10.53 8.92 25.36
C LYS A 125 -10.65 7.69 24.46
N ILE A 126 -10.08 6.57 24.88
CA ILE A 126 -10.09 5.29 24.16
C ILE A 126 -11.52 4.84 23.83
N GLU A 127 -12.49 5.11 24.70
CA GLU A 127 -13.91 4.78 24.50
C GLU A 127 -14.49 5.42 23.23
N ASN A 128 -13.97 6.60 22.83
CA ASN A 128 -14.42 7.33 21.65
C ASN A 128 -13.60 7.01 20.40
N TRP A 129 -12.58 6.16 20.50
CA TRP A 129 -11.66 5.87 19.40
C TRP A 129 -12.35 5.21 18.21
N ILE A 130 -13.22 4.23 18.46
CA ILE A 130 -13.93 3.51 17.39
C ILE A 130 -14.83 4.47 16.60
N MET A 131 -15.62 5.28 17.30
CA MET A 131 -16.50 6.28 16.68
C MET A 131 -15.71 7.35 15.91
N PHE A 132 -14.59 7.82 16.48
CA PHE A 132 -13.69 8.75 15.81
C PHE A 132 -13.13 8.17 14.52
N LYS A 133 -12.60 6.95 14.58
CA LYS A 133 -12.00 6.26 13.43
C LYS A 133 -13.01 6.09 12.30
N ASP A 134 -14.20 5.59 12.59
CA ASP A 134 -15.22 5.34 11.58
C ASP A 134 -15.65 6.65 10.89
N MET A 135 -15.83 7.72 11.66
CA MET A 135 -16.20 9.03 11.12
C MET A 135 -15.06 9.69 10.35
N PHE A 136 -13.81 9.54 10.78
CA PHE A 136 -12.62 10.05 10.10
C PHE A 136 -12.37 9.30 8.78
N VAL A 137 -12.60 7.99 8.75
CA VAL A 137 -12.47 7.18 7.52
C VAL A 137 -13.47 7.64 6.47
N ALA A 138 -14.77 7.72 6.82
CA ALA A 138 -15.82 8.13 5.89
C ALA A 138 -15.65 9.58 5.39
N SER A 139 -15.15 10.47 6.25
CA SER A 139 -15.06 11.91 5.94
C SER A 139 -13.76 12.31 5.22
N VAL A 140 -12.64 11.70 5.60
CA VAL A 140 -11.29 12.16 5.21
C VAL A 140 -10.55 11.10 4.40
N ILE A 141 -10.61 9.83 4.79
CA ILE A 141 -9.85 8.76 4.11
C ILE A 141 -10.50 8.37 2.78
N GLU A 142 -11.82 8.21 2.75
CA GLU A 142 -12.59 7.84 1.55
C GLU A 142 -12.77 9.00 0.56
N ASN A 143 -12.53 10.23 1.01
CA ASN A 143 -12.57 11.40 0.16
C ASN A 143 -11.34 11.44 -0.76
N LYS A 144 -11.57 11.18 -2.06
CA LYS A 144 -10.53 11.15 -3.10
C LYS A 144 -10.01 12.53 -3.48
N SER A 145 -10.74 13.60 -3.17
CA SER A 145 -10.32 14.98 -3.44
C SER A 145 -9.30 15.50 -2.41
N ILE A 146 -8.99 14.72 -1.37
CA ILE A 146 -8.01 15.07 -0.34
C ILE A 146 -6.74 14.26 -0.58
N SER A 147 -5.60 14.93 -0.71
CA SER A 147 -4.30 14.26 -0.86
C SER A 147 -3.84 13.60 0.44
N ASN A 148 -2.96 12.60 0.36
CA ASN A 148 -2.45 11.91 1.55
C ASN A 148 -1.75 12.84 2.55
N SER A 149 -1.06 13.88 2.07
CA SER A 149 -0.45 14.90 2.93
C SER A 149 -1.49 15.74 3.66
N MET A 150 -2.59 16.12 2.98
CA MET A 150 -3.71 16.79 3.61
C MET A 150 -4.43 15.88 4.60
N LYS A 151 -4.61 14.59 4.31
CA LYS A 151 -5.19 13.61 5.26
C LYS A 151 -4.39 13.55 6.56
N LEU A 152 -3.06 13.59 6.48
CA LEU A 152 -2.18 13.64 7.65
C LEU A 152 -2.34 14.95 8.43
N GLN A 153 -2.45 16.08 7.74
CA GLN A 153 -2.72 17.37 8.38
C GLN A 153 -4.08 17.39 9.08
N TYR A 154 -5.11 16.82 8.45
CA TYR A 154 -6.44 16.64 9.06
C TYR A 154 -6.37 15.76 10.29
N LEU A 155 -5.66 14.63 10.24
CA LEU A 155 -5.48 13.76 11.40
C LEU A 155 -4.84 14.51 12.56
N LYS A 156 -3.75 15.23 12.29
CA LYS A 156 -3.05 16.04 13.29
C LYS A 156 -3.94 17.15 13.88
N ALA A 157 -4.78 17.77 13.07
CA ALA A 157 -5.73 18.81 13.51
C ALA A 157 -6.96 18.24 14.25
N SER A 158 -7.26 16.96 14.07
CA SER A 158 -8.40 16.28 14.68
C SER A 158 -8.12 15.81 16.11
N CYS A 159 -6.85 15.62 16.46
CA CYS A 159 -6.43 15.32 17.83
C CYS A 159 -6.42 16.58 18.68
N ARG A 160 -7.06 16.53 19.85
CA ARG A 160 -7.06 17.61 20.86
C ARG A 160 -6.83 17.05 22.26
N ASP A 161 -6.48 17.92 23.19
CA ASP A 161 -6.31 17.64 24.62
C ASP A 161 -5.30 16.49 24.88
N GLU A 162 -5.72 15.39 25.51
CA GLU A 162 -4.87 14.22 25.83
C GLU A 162 -4.43 13.42 24.60
N ALA A 163 -4.95 13.73 23.40
CA ALA A 163 -4.54 13.12 22.14
C ALA A 163 -3.45 13.90 21.37
N LEU A 164 -3.02 15.08 21.85
CA LEU A 164 -1.99 15.92 21.22
C LEU A 164 -0.57 15.48 21.57
#